data_AF-A0A7W9FYB4-F1
#
_entry.id   AF-A0A7W9FYB4-F1
#
_cell.length_a   1.000
_cell.length_b   1.000
_cell.length_c   1.000
_cell.angle_alpha   90.00
_cell.angle_beta   90.00
_cell.angle_gamma   90.00
#
_symmetry.space_group_name_H-M   'P 1'
#
loop_
_entity.id
_entity.type
_entity.pdbx_description
1 polymer ?
#
loop_
_entity_poly.entity_id
_entity_poly.type
_entity_poly.pdbx_seq_one_letter_code
_entity_poly.pdbx_strand_id
1 'polypeptide(L)'
;MNSSIPDGVTRAEAVAAWRQNRARRKAARSPDGRIADQSAMAWADLGLHGRDTIENLKRGLRDLLERSPGAPEQDRLTVEEAILSAPGPDLPHAVRGLLSAMTPLRLVEALNNLVQAGMPWLSIQGERHAQLLAMDLPGMGAMKRLSDEFLDGGPGWRCYLAALGHPARVAADEIGQVVPRVPLTVVDDLIDLGLIGAEDQPWRLMGDPGEGVYVRARLAPETITRADAGQLQWSEMERRHAFLDGADLDGDDVYGMLAGLWRGEVDVRLRGQLPVEQQTLLDQMQHGAQVGRWPQELINDHALWGALAALWTPSEAIEAKLSEFHTWRGLYVCYLHILVGNFKKASAQIEKLLEAAATKDQHGGWLLDQCSFAEVHNMGAYLAQRNNELELAIKLLSDKDVVSDETAAQNLALIRKRRETLVNDREDWQNPYLALGLAHGDPDWKEQYRALLRIVRGNTEREAAINRAERRLRRATSETQFFVVPLSEDIFLPPSDGRSSALLPPVEPLLRRTPASMSADFLTLRERAAEELLAEFHVSPSTEKITDAEQ
;
A
#
# COMPACT_ATOMS: atom_id res chain seq x y z
N MET A 1 29.70 16.47 -92.34
CA MET A 1 28.31 16.85 -92.61
C MET A 1 27.77 17.52 -91.35
N ASN A 2 27.24 18.73 -91.51
CA ASN A 2 27.07 19.75 -90.47
C ASN A 2 26.03 19.38 -89.40
N SER A 3 26.43 19.41 -88.12
CA SER A 3 25.50 19.63 -87.01
C SER A 3 25.87 20.93 -86.32
N SER A 4 24.90 21.84 -86.26
CA SER A 4 24.96 23.17 -85.67
C SER A 4 25.35 23.13 -84.19
N ILE A 5 26.28 24.00 -83.80
CA ILE A 5 26.65 24.26 -82.40
C ILE A 5 25.57 25.19 -81.82
N PRO A 6 25.04 24.96 -80.61
CA PRO A 6 24.11 25.88 -79.95
C PRO A 6 24.78 27.23 -79.68
N ASP A 7 24.04 28.33 -79.87
CA ASP A 7 24.56 29.69 -79.61
C ASP A 7 24.99 29.84 -78.15
N GLY A 8 26.23 30.32 -77.95
CA GLY A 8 26.81 30.64 -76.64
C GLY A 8 27.88 29.68 -76.12
N VAL A 9 28.12 28.54 -76.77
CA VAL A 9 29.20 27.61 -76.37
C VAL A 9 30.40 27.79 -77.30
N THR A 10 31.54 28.20 -76.75
CA THR A 10 32.77 28.31 -77.55
C THR A 10 33.23 26.93 -78.00
N ARG A 11 33.85 26.85 -79.18
CA ARG A 11 34.40 25.58 -79.73
C ARG A 11 35.37 24.91 -78.75
N ALA A 12 36.00 25.68 -77.86
CA ALA A 12 36.86 25.19 -76.79
C ALA A 12 36.06 24.49 -75.67
N GLU A 13 34.92 25.03 -75.25
CA GLU A 13 34.02 24.42 -74.25
C GLU A 13 33.34 23.15 -74.77
N ALA A 14 32.93 23.13 -76.04
CA ALA A 14 32.39 21.93 -76.68
C ALA A 14 33.44 20.80 -76.76
N VAL A 15 34.70 21.14 -77.03
CA VAL A 15 35.82 20.19 -77.05
C VAL A 15 36.22 19.76 -75.63
N ALA A 16 36.12 20.63 -74.63
CA ALA A 16 36.34 20.30 -73.23
C ALA A 16 35.27 19.34 -72.68
N ALA A 17 33.99 19.64 -72.92
CA ALA A 17 32.85 18.77 -72.57
C ALA A 17 32.93 17.41 -73.31
N TRP A 18 33.35 17.40 -74.57
CA TRP A 18 33.57 16.16 -75.31
C TRP A 18 34.76 15.36 -74.77
N ARG A 19 35.86 16.02 -74.36
CA ARG A 19 37.02 15.36 -73.71
C ARG A 19 36.67 14.82 -72.32
N GLN A 20 35.88 15.53 -71.53
CA GLN A 20 35.37 15.08 -70.23
C GLN A 20 34.41 13.89 -70.38
N ASN A 21 33.48 13.94 -71.34
CA ASN A 21 32.60 12.82 -71.67
C ASN A 21 33.38 11.63 -72.23
N ARG A 22 34.45 11.86 -73.00
CA ARG A 22 35.34 10.81 -73.48
C ARG A 22 36.18 10.19 -72.37
N ALA A 23 36.64 10.99 -71.40
CA ALA A 23 37.34 10.51 -70.21
C ALA A 23 36.43 9.69 -69.30
N ARG A 24 35.18 10.15 -69.04
CA ARG A 24 34.14 9.36 -68.35
C ARG A 24 33.82 8.05 -69.07
N ARG A 25 33.70 8.07 -70.40
CA ARG A 25 33.50 6.86 -71.24
C ARG A 25 34.71 5.92 -71.27
N LYS A 26 35.91 6.41 -70.98
CA LYS A 26 37.14 5.61 -70.90
C LYS A 26 37.35 5.02 -69.50
N ALA A 27 36.90 5.72 -68.46
CA ALA A 27 36.87 5.22 -67.08
C ALA A 27 35.76 4.19 -66.84
N ALA A 28 34.64 4.27 -67.57
CA ALA A 28 33.52 3.33 -67.51
C ALA A 28 33.72 2.03 -68.33
N ARG A 29 34.96 1.61 -68.60
CA ARG A 29 35.25 0.37 -69.35
C ARG A 29 35.98 -0.64 -68.45
N SER A 30 35.31 -1.74 -68.15
CA SER A 30 35.99 -3.01 -67.83
C SER A 30 36.67 -3.56 -69.10
N PRO A 31 37.79 -4.29 -69.00
CA PRO A 31 38.55 -4.81 -70.14
C PRO A 31 37.74 -5.59 -71.20
N ASP A 32 36.54 -6.07 -70.88
CA ASP A 32 35.70 -6.90 -71.78
C ASP A 32 34.54 -6.17 -72.48
N GLY A 33 34.46 -4.83 -72.42
CA GLY A 33 33.63 -4.06 -73.38
C GLY A 33 32.10 -4.21 -73.30
N ARG A 34 31.53 -4.76 -72.22
CA ARG A 34 30.07 -4.71 -71.97
C ARG A 34 29.65 -3.36 -71.36
N ILE A 35 28.55 -2.79 -71.85
CA ILE A 35 27.91 -1.60 -71.29
C ILE A 35 27.41 -1.98 -69.89
N ALA A 36 27.96 -1.35 -68.84
CA ALA A 36 27.43 -1.51 -67.49
C ALA A 36 25.97 -1.04 -67.49
N ASP A 37 25.06 -1.92 -67.06
CA ASP A 37 23.64 -1.61 -66.93
C ASP A 37 23.48 -0.51 -65.88
N GLN A 38 23.19 0.72 -66.35
CA GLN A 38 23.09 1.91 -65.50
C GLN A 38 22.04 1.74 -64.39
N SER A 39 20.99 0.95 -64.66
CA SER A 39 19.99 0.59 -63.66
C SER A 39 20.58 -0.32 -62.59
N ALA A 40 21.36 -1.34 -62.97
CA ALA A 40 22.00 -2.24 -62.01
C ALA A 40 23.03 -1.51 -61.13
N MET A 41 23.74 -0.52 -61.68
CA MET A 41 24.64 0.34 -60.90
C MET A 41 23.86 1.22 -59.90
N ALA A 42 22.76 1.83 -60.33
CA ALA A 42 21.93 2.66 -59.44
C ALA A 42 21.31 1.86 -58.28
N TRP A 43 20.89 0.61 -58.51
CA TRP A 43 20.46 -0.29 -57.44
C TRP A 43 21.62 -0.72 -56.53
N ALA A 44 22.81 -0.97 -57.08
CA ALA A 44 24.00 -1.31 -56.31
C ALA A 44 24.46 -0.13 -55.42
N ASP A 45 24.34 1.11 -55.89
CA ASP A 45 24.62 2.32 -55.11
C ASP A 45 23.68 2.45 -53.89
N LEU A 46 22.51 1.83 -53.94
CA LEU A 46 21.56 1.73 -52.83
C LEU A 46 21.71 0.44 -51.99
N GLY A 47 22.74 -0.38 -52.26
CA GLY A 47 23.08 -1.58 -51.50
C GLY A 47 22.38 -2.87 -51.96
N LEU A 48 21.78 -2.89 -53.16
CA LEU A 48 21.10 -4.07 -53.70
C LEU A 48 21.92 -4.74 -54.81
N HIS A 49 22.26 -6.01 -54.58
CA HIS A 49 22.98 -6.84 -55.53
C HIS A 49 22.14 -8.05 -55.95
N GLY A 50 22.25 -8.43 -57.23
CA GLY A 50 21.53 -9.58 -57.79
C GLY A 50 20.17 -9.20 -58.40
N ARG A 51 19.91 -9.76 -59.59
CA ARG A 51 18.71 -9.47 -60.37
C ARG A 51 17.43 -9.93 -59.67
N ASP A 52 17.46 -11.08 -59.01
CA ASP A 52 16.29 -11.66 -58.35
C ASP A 52 15.88 -10.86 -57.10
N THR A 53 16.85 -10.37 -56.34
CA THR A 53 16.62 -9.48 -55.18
C THR A 53 15.99 -8.16 -55.63
N ILE A 54 16.49 -7.57 -56.72
CA ILE A 54 15.92 -6.32 -57.28
C ILE A 54 14.48 -6.55 -57.75
N GLU A 55 14.17 -7.65 -58.43
CA GLU A 55 12.80 -7.94 -58.87
C GLU A 55 11.85 -8.28 -57.72
N ASN A 56 12.35 -8.96 -56.67
CA ASN A 56 11.58 -9.21 -55.46
C ASN A 56 11.28 -7.91 -54.71
N LEU A 57 12.26 -7.01 -54.58
CA LEU A 57 12.04 -5.71 -53.96
C LEU A 57 11.07 -4.86 -54.79
N LYS A 58 11.19 -4.83 -56.12
CA LYS A 58 10.21 -4.15 -56.99
C LYS A 58 8.79 -4.68 -56.78
N ARG A 59 8.62 -5.99 -56.56
CA ARG A 59 7.33 -6.58 -56.19
C ARG A 59 6.84 -6.08 -54.83
N GLY A 60 7.73 -6.05 -53.83
CA GLY A 60 7.44 -5.51 -52.50
C GLY A 60 7.08 -4.01 -52.52
N LEU A 61 7.74 -3.21 -53.35
CA LEU A 61 7.44 -1.78 -53.52
C LEU A 61 6.08 -1.54 -54.21
N ARG A 62 5.67 -2.41 -55.13
CA ARG A 62 4.31 -2.37 -55.69
C ARG A 62 3.24 -2.66 -54.63
N ASP A 63 3.44 -3.70 -53.83
CA ASP A 63 2.55 -4.03 -52.70
C ASP A 63 2.51 -2.87 -51.68
N LEU A 64 3.65 -2.22 -51.41
CA LEU A 64 3.73 -1.04 -50.56
C LEU A 64 2.88 0.13 -51.11
N LEU A 65 2.96 0.42 -52.40
CA LEU A 65 2.16 1.47 -53.06
C LEU A 65 0.66 1.19 -52.97
N GLU A 66 0.23 -0.06 -53.22
CA GLU A 66 -1.17 -0.47 -53.13
C GLU A 66 -1.73 -0.30 -51.70
N ARG A 67 -0.89 -0.57 -50.69
CA ARG A 67 -1.24 -0.45 -49.26
C ARG A 67 -1.20 0.98 -48.72
N SER A 68 -0.64 1.94 -49.47
CA SER A 68 -0.38 3.32 -49.02
C SER A 68 -1.10 4.40 -49.85
N PRO A 69 -2.42 4.34 -50.05
CA PRO A 69 -3.13 5.31 -50.90
C PRO A 69 -3.07 6.76 -50.37
N GLY A 70 -2.87 6.94 -49.06
CA GLY A 70 -2.78 8.25 -48.39
C GLY A 70 -1.36 8.82 -48.23
N ALA A 71 -0.33 8.14 -48.76
CA ALA A 71 1.04 8.63 -48.68
C ALA A 71 1.27 9.90 -49.53
N PRO A 72 2.27 10.74 -49.21
CA PRO A 72 2.59 11.93 -49.98
C PRO A 72 2.78 11.62 -51.47
N GLU A 73 2.16 12.41 -52.34
CA GLU A 73 2.17 12.18 -53.79
C GLU A 73 3.60 12.14 -54.36
N GLN A 74 4.49 12.98 -53.83
CA GLN A 74 5.90 13.03 -54.22
C GLN A 74 6.64 11.73 -53.93
N ASP A 75 6.39 11.11 -52.76
CA ASP A 75 7.04 9.86 -52.38
C ASP A 75 6.52 8.70 -53.23
N ARG A 76 5.22 8.70 -53.52
CA ARG A 76 4.59 7.71 -54.41
C ARG A 76 5.17 7.76 -55.82
N LEU A 77 5.28 8.95 -56.40
CA LEU A 77 5.87 9.14 -57.72
C LEU A 77 7.33 8.67 -57.76
N THR A 78 8.10 8.95 -56.71
CA THR A 78 9.50 8.52 -56.59
C THR A 78 9.64 6.99 -56.55
N VAL A 79 8.74 6.30 -55.84
CA VAL A 79 8.72 4.82 -55.81
C VAL A 79 8.23 4.23 -57.14
N GLU A 80 7.21 4.81 -57.77
CA GLU A 80 6.71 4.39 -59.09
C GLU A 80 7.79 4.51 -60.17
N GLU A 81 8.53 5.63 -60.18
CA GLU A 81 9.64 5.86 -61.10
C GLU A 81 10.78 4.85 -60.89
N ALA A 82 11.10 4.50 -59.65
CA ALA A 82 12.12 3.50 -59.33
C ALA A 82 11.71 2.07 -59.74
N ILE A 83 10.43 1.73 -59.71
CA ILE A 83 9.92 0.42 -60.16
C ILE A 83 10.09 0.28 -61.68
N LEU A 84 9.74 1.34 -62.42
CA LEU A 84 9.73 1.37 -63.89
C LEU A 84 11.12 1.60 -64.50
N SER A 85 11.98 2.37 -63.82
CA SER A 85 13.27 2.84 -64.33
C SER A 85 14.43 2.62 -63.33
N ALA A 86 15.48 3.43 -63.39
CA ALA A 86 16.61 3.36 -62.46
C ALA A 86 16.29 4.17 -61.19
N PRO A 87 16.59 3.65 -59.98
CA PRO A 87 16.24 4.34 -58.75
C PRO A 87 17.12 5.59 -58.54
N GLY A 88 16.52 6.64 -57.98
CA GLY A 88 17.25 7.81 -57.49
C GLY A 88 17.74 7.63 -56.05
N PRO A 89 18.66 8.49 -55.57
CA PRO A 89 19.15 8.46 -54.19
C PRO A 89 18.06 8.75 -53.13
N ASP A 90 16.93 9.34 -53.55
CA ASP A 90 15.82 9.68 -52.67
C ASP A 90 14.87 8.48 -52.41
N LEU A 91 15.06 7.34 -53.08
CA LEU A 91 14.20 6.16 -52.92
C LEU A 91 14.03 5.70 -51.46
N PRO A 92 15.08 5.61 -50.63
CA PRO A 92 14.93 5.23 -49.23
C PRO A 92 14.04 6.21 -48.45
N HIS A 93 14.18 7.52 -48.68
CA HIS A 93 13.34 8.53 -48.05
C HIS A 93 11.88 8.39 -48.47
N ALA A 94 11.64 8.19 -49.76
CA ALA A 94 10.30 7.98 -50.29
C ALA A 94 9.67 6.73 -49.67
N VAL A 95 10.38 5.61 -49.61
CA VAL A 95 9.90 4.36 -48.97
C VAL A 95 9.56 4.58 -47.50
N ARG A 96 10.41 5.30 -46.75
CA ARG A 96 10.11 5.69 -45.36
C ARG A 96 8.86 6.57 -45.26
N GLY A 97 8.66 7.49 -46.21
CA GLY A 97 7.47 8.35 -46.30
C GLY A 97 6.18 7.58 -46.57
N LEU A 98 6.23 6.52 -47.40
CA LEU A 98 5.08 5.61 -47.58
C LEU A 98 4.78 4.83 -46.30
N LEU A 99 5.82 4.30 -45.63
CA LEU A 99 5.68 3.52 -44.41
C LEU A 99 5.15 4.36 -43.23
N SER A 100 5.55 5.62 -43.11
CA SER A 100 5.08 6.52 -42.04
C SER A 100 3.61 6.91 -42.15
N ALA A 101 3.01 6.78 -43.33
CA ALA A 101 1.58 7.00 -43.56
C ALA A 101 0.71 5.78 -43.17
N MET A 102 1.31 4.66 -42.76
CA MET A 102 0.61 3.43 -42.40
C MET A 102 0.25 3.35 -40.91
N THR A 103 -0.80 2.59 -40.60
CA THR A 103 -1.09 2.15 -39.23
C THR A 103 0.00 1.16 -38.75
N PRO A 104 0.33 1.09 -37.44
CA PRO A 104 1.44 0.27 -36.94
C PRO A 104 1.42 -1.21 -37.33
N LEU A 105 0.25 -1.86 -37.36
CA LEU A 105 0.16 -3.26 -37.79
C LEU A 105 0.48 -3.46 -39.27
N ARG A 106 -0.05 -2.59 -40.13
CA ARG A 106 0.24 -2.59 -41.57
C ARG A 106 1.70 -2.24 -41.84
N LEU A 107 2.28 -1.35 -41.05
CA LEU A 107 3.70 -1.02 -41.07
C LEU A 107 4.56 -2.27 -40.82
N VAL A 108 4.26 -3.05 -39.78
CA VAL A 108 4.98 -4.29 -39.46
C VAL A 108 4.89 -5.30 -40.60
N GLU A 109 3.69 -5.52 -41.15
CA GLU A 109 3.50 -6.42 -42.30
C GLU A 109 4.30 -5.96 -43.53
N ALA A 110 4.22 -4.66 -43.88
CA ALA A 110 4.90 -4.09 -45.02
C ALA A 110 6.43 -4.14 -44.84
N LEU A 111 6.94 -3.81 -43.65
CA LEU A 111 8.36 -3.93 -43.32
C LEU A 111 8.83 -5.38 -43.40
N ASN A 112 8.09 -6.33 -42.83
CA ASN A 112 8.45 -7.74 -42.92
C ASN A 112 8.50 -8.21 -44.39
N ASN A 113 7.53 -7.83 -45.23
CA ASN A 113 7.55 -8.15 -46.67
C ASN A 113 8.77 -7.54 -47.39
N LEU A 114 9.14 -6.30 -47.08
CA LEU A 114 10.30 -5.63 -47.67
C LEU A 114 11.62 -6.24 -47.20
N VAL A 115 11.73 -6.61 -45.91
CA VAL A 115 12.89 -7.31 -45.36
C VAL A 115 13.06 -8.69 -46.00
N GLN A 116 11.98 -9.47 -46.16
CA GLN A 116 12.03 -10.75 -46.89
C GLN A 116 12.37 -10.57 -48.38
N ALA A 117 12.06 -9.39 -48.96
CA ALA A 117 12.45 -9.02 -50.32
C ALA A 117 13.90 -8.52 -50.44
N GLY A 118 14.64 -8.41 -49.33
CA GLY A 118 16.06 -8.03 -49.30
C GLY A 118 16.32 -6.53 -49.21
N MET A 119 15.37 -5.74 -48.67
CA MET A 119 15.55 -4.28 -48.49
C MET A 119 16.75 -3.97 -47.57
N PRO A 120 17.77 -3.19 -48.02
CA PRO A 120 18.99 -2.97 -47.24
C PRO A 120 18.94 -1.75 -46.32
N TRP A 121 17.85 -0.98 -46.34
CA TRP A 121 17.74 0.34 -45.69
C TRP A 121 17.26 0.30 -44.24
N LEU A 122 17.10 -0.89 -43.67
CA LEU A 122 16.80 -1.09 -42.25
C LEU A 122 18.04 -1.63 -41.53
N SER A 123 18.29 -1.14 -40.31
CA SER A 123 19.34 -1.68 -39.44
C SER A 123 19.11 -3.17 -39.16
N ILE A 124 20.18 -3.92 -38.81
CA ILE A 124 20.05 -5.36 -38.46
C ILE A 124 19.08 -5.54 -37.29
N GLN A 125 19.12 -4.62 -36.32
CA GLN A 125 18.21 -4.60 -35.18
C GLN A 125 16.76 -4.35 -35.62
N GLY A 126 16.52 -3.36 -36.48
CA GLY A 126 15.20 -3.07 -37.03
C GLY A 126 14.60 -4.23 -37.83
N GLU A 127 15.41 -4.96 -38.60
CA GLU A 127 14.98 -6.16 -39.34
C GLU A 127 14.49 -7.25 -38.40
N ARG A 128 15.27 -7.54 -37.36
CA ARG A 128 14.95 -8.52 -36.33
C ARG A 128 13.69 -8.13 -35.57
N HIS A 129 13.55 -6.85 -35.21
CA HIS A 129 12.38 -6.33 -34.52
C HIS A 129 11.12 -6.43 -35.39
N ALA A 130 11.20 -6.06 -36.67
CA ALA A 130 10.08 -6.18 -37.61
C ALA A 130 9.65 -7.64 -37.81
N GLN A 131 10.59 -8.58 -37.90
CA GLN A 131 10.29 -10.01 -37.99
C GLN A 131 9.61 -10.54 -36.72
N LEU A 132 10.11 -10.17 -35.52
CA LEU A 132 9.50 -10.60 -34.26
C LEU A 132 8.10 -10.02 -34.09
N LEU A 133 7.92 -8.73 -34.39
CA LEU A 133 6.61 -8.08 -34.34
C LEU A 133 5.63 -8.64 -35.37
N ALA A 134 6.10 -9.23 -36.47
CA ALA A 134 5.24 -9.88 -37.46
C ALA A 134 4.74 -11.26 -37.00
N MET A 135 5.37 -11.87 -35.99
CA MET A 135 4.90 -13.13 -35.41
C MET A 135 3.66 -12.88 -34.54
N ASP A 136 2.69 -13.80 -34.61
CA ASP A 136 1.57 -13.83 -33.67
C ASP A 136 2.03 -14.54 -32.41
N LEU A 137 2.45 -13.76 -31.41
CA LEU A 137 3.05 -14.28 -30.20
C LEU A 137 1.93 -14.65 -29.21
N PRO A 138 1.79 -15.93 -28.81
CA PRO A 138 0.90 -16.29 -27.73
C PRO A 138 1.37 -15.57 -26.46
N GLY A 139 0.42 -15.06 -25.67
CA GLY A 139 0.72 -14.34 -24.42
C GLY A 139 1.61 -15.11 -23.44
N MET A 140 1.97 -14.43 -22.35
CA MET A 140 2.91 -14.80 -21.27
C MET A 140 3.49 -16.25 -21.27
N GLY A 141 4.82 -16.35 -21.29
CA GLY A 141 5.55 -17.58 -20.92
C GLY A 141 5.61 -18.70 -21.98
N ALA A 142 4.98 -18.52 -23.13
CA ALA A 142 4.96 -19.51 -24.21
C ALA A 142 6.19 -19.44 -25.15
N MET A 143 7.05 -18.43 -25.02
CA MET A 143 8.24 -18.27 -25.87
C MET A 143 9.55 -18.68 -25.20
N LYS A 144 10.44 -19.26 -26.01
CA LYS A 144 11.84 -19.45 -25.66
C LYS A 144 12.48 -18.07 -25.43
N ARG A 145 13.25 -17.93 -24.35
CA ARG A 145 13.98 -16.68 -24.04
C ARG A 145 14.80 -16.23 -25.25
N LEU A 146 14.56 -15.00 -25.69
CA LEU A 146 15.33 -14.35 -26.75
C LEU A 146 16.77 -14.12 -26.30
N SER A 147 17.71 -14.05 -27.24
CA SER A 147 19.10 -13.68 -26.93
C SER A 147 19.20 -12.20 -26.54
N ASP A 148 20.25 -11.85 -25.79
CA ASP A 148 20.43 -10.50 -25.25
C ASP A 148 20.43 -9.40 -26.34
N GLU A 149 20.87 -9.76 -27.55
CA GLU A 149 20.86 -8.89 -28.74
C GLU A 149 19.46 -8.40 -29.16
N PHE A 150 18.38 -9.04 -28.72
CA PHE A 150 17.00 -8.61 -29.00
C PHE A 150 16.42 -7.73 -27.88
N LEU A 151 17.11 -7.60 -26.74
CA LEU A 151 16.57 -6.91 -25.56
C LEU A 151 16.75 -5.39 -25.61
N ASP A 152 17.66 -4.92 -26.46
CA ASP A 152 17.90 -3.50 -26.71
C ASP A 152 16.90 -2.94 -27.73
N GLY A 153 16.56 -1.65 -27.61
CA GLY A 153 15.59 -0.98 -28.48
C GLY A 153 15.05 0.29 -27.83
N GLY A 154 14.00 0.89 -28.37
CA GLY A 154 13.32 2.02 -27.74
C GLY A 154 12.43 1.62 -26.55
N PRO A 155 11.86 2.60 -25.82
CA PRO A 155 10.99 2.37 -24.68
C PRO A 155 9.81 1.44 -24.97
N GLY A 156 9.13 1.63 -26.10
CA GLY A 156 7.99 0.82 -26.54
C GLY A 156 8.38 -0.63 -26.79
N TRP A 157 9.50 -0.86 -27.46
CA TRP A 157 10.07 -2.19 -27.66
C TRP A 157 10.39 -2.90 -26.34
N ARG A 158 11.11 -2.22 -25.44
CA ARG A 158 11.51 -2.81 -24.15
C ARG A 158 10.32 -3.12 -23.26
N CYS A 159 9.32 -2.24 -23.20
CA CYS A 159 8.07 -2.48 -22.48
C CYS A 159 7.29 -3.67 -23.06
N TYR A 160 7.23 -3.79 -24.39
CA TYR A 160 6.57 -4.93 -25.06
C TYR A 160 7.26 -6.26 -24.72
N LEU A 161 8.59 -6.32 -24.81
CA LEU A 161 9.36 -7.52 -24.45
C LEU A 161 9.25 -7.87 -22.97
N ALA A 162 9.32 -6.88 -22.10
CA ALA A 162 9.19 -7.07 -20.66
C ALA A 162 7.82 -7.66 -20.31
N ALA A 163 6.74 -7.13 -20.91
CA ALA A 163 5.38 -7.64 -20.73
C ALA A 163 5.20 -9.10 -21.23
N LEU A 164 6.02 -9.54 -22.19
CA LEU A 164 6.06 -10.94 -22.65
C LEU A 164 6.88 -11.87 -21.75
N GLY A 165 7.49 -11.35 -20.68
CA GLY A 165 8.33 -12.10 -19.74
C GLY A 165 9.80 -12.19 -20.15
N HIS A 166 10.26 -11.35 -21.09
CA HIS A 166 11.68 -11.24 -21.41
C HIS A 166 12.39 -10.23 -20.47
N PRO A 167 13.67 -10.45 -20.13
CA PRO A 167 14.39 -9.62 -19.17
C PRO A 167 14.89 -8.30 -19.81
N ALA A 168 14.01 -7.56 -20.49
CA ALA A 168 14.30 -6.23 -21.00
C ALA A 168 14.35 -5.22 -19.84
N ARG A 169 15.36 -4.33 -19.84
CA ARG A 169 15.48 -3.29 -18.81
C ARG A 169 14.53 -2.15 -19.16
N VAL A 170 13.54 -1.92 -18.30
CA VAL A 170 12.57 -0.83 -18.44
C VAL A 170 12.80 0.19 -17.34
N ALA A 171 12.88 1.47 -17.68
CA ALA A 171 12.97 2.54 -16.70
C ALA A 171 11.58 2.96 -16.19
N ALA A 172 11.52 3.49 -14.97
CA ALA A 172 10.25 3.85 -14.31
C ALA A 172 9.42 4.90 -15.09
N ASP A 173 10.08 5.83 -15.78
CA ASP A 173 9.42 6.83 -16.63
C ASP A 173 8.77 6.22 -17.89
N GLU A 174 9.32 5.12 -18.40
CA GLU A 174 8.79 4.38 -19.55
C GLU A 174 7.54 3.60 -19.17
N ILE A 175 7.55 2.98 -17.98
CA ILE A 175 6.39 2.36 -17.36
C ILE A 175 5.28 3.39 -17.20
N GLY A 176 5.61 4.59 -16.72
CA GLY A 176 4.63 5.67 -16.52
C GLY A 176 3.90 6.10 -17.79
N GLN A 177 4.53 5.96 -18.97
CA GLN A 177 3.90 6.24 -20.26
C GLN A 177 3.04 5.10 -20.77
N VAL A 178 3.25 3.88 -20.28
CA VAL A 178 2.61 2.64 -20.71
C VAL A 178 1.38 2.30 -19.89
N VAL A 179 1.49 2.32 -18.55
CA VAL A 179 0.43 1.91 -17.62
C VAL A 179 -0.95 2.51 -17.95
N PRO A 180 -1.09 3.81 -18.28
CA PRO A 180 -2.41 4.39 -18.58
C PRO A 180 -3.11 3.85 -19.84
N ARG A 181 -2.39 3.14 -20.71
CA ARG A 181 -2.85 2.76 -22.06
C ARG A 181 -3.01 1.26 -22.26
N VAL A 182 -2.64 0.46 -21.27
CA VAL A 182 -2.74 -1.00 -21.32
C VAL A 182 -3.90 -1.48 -20.44
N PRO A 183 -4.58 -2.58 -20.80
CA PRO A 183 -5.60 -3.17 -19.95
C PRO A 183 -5.05 -3.61 -18.58
N LEU A 184 -5.91 -3.69 -17.57
CA LEU A 184 -5.53 -4.14 -16.23
C LEU A 184 -4.87 -5.53 -16.20
N THR A 185 -5.26 -6.44 -17.11
CA THR A 185 -4.62 -7.77 -17.24
C THR A 185 -3.11 -7.68 -17.49
N VAL A 186 -2.70 -6.73 -18.34
CA VAL A 186 -1.28 -6.48 -18.66
C VAL A 186 -0.59 -5.82 -17.48
N VAL A 187 -1.25 -4.91 -16.78
CA VAL A 187 -0.69 -4.31 -15.55
C VAL A 187 -0.44 -5.40 -14.50
N ASP A 188 -1.35 -6.35 -14.34
CA ASP A 188 -1.17 -7.48 -13.43
C ASP A 188 0.01 -8.39 -13.83
N ASP A 189 0.21 -8.65 -15.13
CA ASP A 189 1.39 -9.38 -15.61
C ASP A 189 2.69 -8.63 -15.29
N LEU A 190 2.71 -7.30 -15.47
CA LEU A 190 3.87 -6.48 -15.15
C LEU A 190 4.18 -6.47 -13.65
N ILE A 191 3.16 -6.49 -12.79
CA ILE A 191 3.30 -6.65 -11.34
C ILE A 191 3.84 -8.04 -11.00
N ASP A 192 3.25 -9.10 -11.58
CA ASP A 192 3.64 -10.49 -11.32
C ASP A 192 5.09 -10.78 -11.76
N LEU A 193 5.56 -10.10 -12.81
CA LEU A 193 6.94 -10.15 -13.29
C LEU A 193 7.92 -9.29 -12.48
N GLY A 194 7.43 -8.50 -11.51
CA GLY A 194 8.24 -7.57 -10.72
C GLY A 194 8.81 -6.40 -11.53
N LEU A 195 8.17 -6.07 -12.66
CA LEU A 195 8.55 -4.94 -13.51
C LEU A 195 7.98 -3.62 -13.00
N ILE A 196 6.87 -3.69 -12.25
CA ILE A 196 6.23 -2.55 -11.61
C ILE A 196 6.13 -2.81 -10.11
N GLY A 197 6.65 -1.87 -9.33
CA GLY A 197 6.62 -1.91 -7.87
C GLY A 197 5.69 -0.86 -7.25
N ALA A 198 5.65 -0.83 -5.92
CA ALA A 198 4.88 0.16 -5.17
C ALA A 198 5.46 1.58 -5.33
N GLU A 199 6.77 1.69 -5.54
CA GLU A 199 7.53 2.90 -5.77
C GLU A 199 7.09 3.66 -7.03
N ASP A 200 6.67 2.94 -8.07
CA ASP A 200 6.21 3.52 -9.34
C ASP A 200 4.80 4.12 -9.22
N GLN A 201 4.06 3.75 -8.16
CA GLN A 201 2.69 4.20 -7.87
C GLN A 201 1.74 4.10 -9.08
N PRO A 202 1.70 2.95 -9.79
CA PRO A 202 0.93 2.78 -11.04
C PRO A 202 -0.56 3.05 -10.86
N TRP A 203 -1.10 2.85 -9.66
CA TRP A 203 -2.50 3.16 -9.33
C TRP A 203 -2.88 4.63 -9.53
N ARG A 204 -1.92 5.57 -9.48
CA ARG A 204 -2.16 6.99 -9.77
C ARG A 204 -2.25 7.29 -11.26
N LEU A 205 -1.80 6.36 -12.09
CA LEU A 205 -1.73 6.49 -13.55
C LEU A 205 -2.93 5.82 -14.23
N MET A 206 -3.68 5.00 -13.50
CA MET A 206 -4.88 4.33 -14.01
C MET A 206 -5.97 5.34 -14.37
N GLY A 207 -6.63 5.12 -15.51
CA GLY A 207 -7.75 5.95 -15.95
C GLY A 207 -9.03 5.71 -15.17
N ASP A 208 -9.26 4.47 -14.72
CA ASP A 208 -10.38 4.11 -13.85
C ASP A 208 -9.94 4.13 -12.37
N PRO A 209 -10.57 4.96 -11.51
CA PRO A 209 -10.31 4.97 -10.08
C PRO A 209 -10.47 3.59 -9.40
N GLY A 210 -11.39 2.75 -9.88
CA GLY A 210 -11.61 1.41 -9.32
C GLY A 210 -10.43 0.45 -9.60
N GLU A 211 -9.90 0.49 -10.82
CA GLU A 211 -8.68 -0.24 -11.18
C GLU A 211 -7.48 0.28 -10.39
N GLY A 212 -7.40 1.60 -10.17
CA GLY A 212 -6.38 2.21 -9.30
C GLY A 212 -6.41 1.65 -7.88
N VAL A 213 -7.59 1.57 -7.25
CA VAL A 213 -7.75 0.99 -5.90
C VAL A 213 -7.33 -0.48 -5.88
N TYR A 214 -7.71 -1.25 -6.90
CA TYR A 214 -7.30 -2.64 -7.05
C TYR A 214 -5.77 -2.81 -7.15
N VAL A 215 -5.12 -2.05 -8.03
CA VAL A 215 -3.65 -2.08 -8.21
C VAL A 215 -2.93 -1.66 -6.92
N ARG A 216 -3.43 -0.64 -6.22
CA ARG A 216 -2.89 -0.25 -4.91
C ARG A 216 -3.00 -1.37 -3.89
N ALA A 217 -4.10 -2.13 -3.90
CA ALA A 217 -4.27 -3.27 -2.98
C ALA A 217 -3.29 -4.43 -3.26
N ARG A 218 -2.79 -4.55 -4.50
CA ARG A 218 -1.76 -5.54 -4.85
C ARG A 218 -0.35 -5.11 -4.49
N LEU A 219 -0.04 -3.81 -4.50
CA LEU A 219 1.33 -3.32 -4.36
C LEU A 219 1.62 -2.67 -2.99
N ALA A 220 0.64 -2.00 -2.40
CA ALA A 220 0.75 -1.27 -1.14
C ALA A 220 -0.48 -1.53 -0.25
N PRO A 221 -0.73 -2.80 0.12
CA PRO A 221 -1.96 -3.21 0.79
C PRO A 221 -2.18 -2.52 2.15
N GLU A 222 -1.12 -2.12 2.84
CA GLU A 222 -1.17 -1.36 4.09
C GLU A 222 -1.80 0.03 3.97
N THR A 223 -1.89 0.57 2.75
CA THR A 223 -2.50 1.88 2.47
C THR A 223 -4.00 1.82 2.17
N ILE A 224 -4.56 0.61 2.14
CA ILE A 224 -5.98 0.38 1.80
C ILE A 224 -6.86 0.76 2.98
N THR A 225 -7.79 1.68 2.74
CA THR A 225 -8.76 2.12 3.73
C THR A 225 -9.93 1.13 3.85
N ARG A 226 -10.73 1.26 4.90
CA ARG A 226 -11.97 0.47 5.07
C ARG A 226 -12.95 0.64 3.91
N ALA A 227 -13.06 1.85 3.35
CA ALA A 227 -13.91 2.11 2.20
C ALA A 227 -13.41 1.41 0.94
N ASP A 228 -12.09 1.43 0.70
CA ASP A 228 -11.45 0.73 -0.41
C ASP A 228 -11.62 -0.80 -0.27
N ALA A 229 -11.44 -1.34 0.94
CA ALA A 229 -11.65 -2.77 1.21
C ALA A 229 -13.09 -3.19 0.88
N GLY A 230 -14.08 -2.36 1.22
CA GLY A 230 -15.48 -2.56 0.85
C GLY A 230 -15.73 -2.51 -0.66
N GLN A 231 -15.13 -1.55 -1.37
CA GLN A 231 -15.20 -1.48 -2.83
C GLN A 231 -14.61 -2.74 -3.48
N LEU A 232 -13.51 -3.26 -2.93
CA LEU A 232 -12.84 -4.47 -3.41
C LEU A 232 -13.49 -5.76 -2.90
N GLN A 233 -14.48 -5.70 -2.03
CA GLN A 233 -15.05 -6.88 -1.34
C GLN A 233 -13.94 -7.74 -0.72
N TRP A 234 -12.94 -7.09 -0.11
CA TRP A 234 -11.80 -7.76 0.52
C TRP A 234 -12.10 -8.02 2.00
N SER A 235 -12.79 -9.13 2.25
CA SER A 235 -13.31 -9.49 3.58
C SER A 235 -12.24 -9.54 4.68
N GLU A 236 -11.05 -10.02 4.37
CA GLU A 236 -9.95 -10.08 5.33
C GLU A 236 -9.51 -8.69 5.78
N MET A 237 -9.35 -7.76 4.84
CA MET A 237 -8.99 -6.36 5.13
C MET A 237 -10.11 -5.65 5.90
N GLU A 238 -11.38 -5.91 5.56
CA GLU A 238 -12.51 -5.39 6.33
C GLU A 238 -12.48 -5.86 7.80
N ARG A 239 -12.19 -7.15 8.03
CA ARG A 239 -12.05 -7.71 9.38
C ARG A 239 -10.86 -7.12 10.12
N ARG A 240 -9.73 -6.91 9.44
CA ARG A 240 -8.56 -6.22 10.01
C ARG A 240 -8.93 -4.82 10.52
N HIS A 241 -9.59 -4.01 9.69
CA HIS A 241 -10.04 -2.66 10.09
C HIS A 241 -11.03 -2.72 11.24
N ALA A 242 -12.01 -3.62 11.19
CA ALA A 242 -12.96 -3.79 12.28
C ALA A 242 -12.28 -4.18 13.60
N PHE A 243 -11.25 -5.04 13.57
CA PHE A 243 -10.47 -5.37 14.75
C PHE A 243 -9.77 -4.14 15.33
N LEU A 244 -9.10 -3.35 14.48
CA LEU A 244 -8.37 -2.13 14.88
C LEU A 244 -9.32 -1.08 15.46
N ASP A 245 -10.53 -0.94 14.91
CA ASP A 245 -11.61 -0.09 15.40
C ASP A 245 -12.21 -0.58 16.75
N GLY A 246 -11.71 -1.69 17.30
CA GLY A 246 -12.19 -2.24 18.58
C GLY A 246 -13.47 -3.08 18.47
N ALA A 247 -13.92 -3.42 17.26
CA ALA A 247 -15.13 -4.22 17.07
C ALA A 247 -14.99 -5.60 17.72
N ASP A 248 -16.08 -6.09 18.28
CA ASP A 248 -16.14 -7.44 18.81
C ASP A 248 -16.32 -8.43 17.66
N LEU A 249 -15.27 -9.19 17.37
CA LEU A 249 -15.24 -10.12 16.23
C LEU A 249 -15.34 -11.55 16.74
N ASP A 250 -16.23 -12.31 16.09
CA ASP A 250 -16.34 -13.75 16.25
C ASP A 250 -15.73 -14.48 15.07
N GLY A 251 -15.26 -15.70 15.28
CA GLY A 251 -14.72 -16.58 14.25
C GLY A 251 -13.47 -17.35 14.70
N ASP A 252 -13.15 -18.40 13.94
CA ASP A 252 -11.94 -19.22 14.12
C ASP A 252 -10.70 -18.66 13.38
N ASP A 253 -10.79 -17.45 12.84
CA ASP A 253 -9.70 -16.75 12.17
C ASP A 253 -8.86 -15.93 13.16
N VAL A 254 -7.70 -15.44 12.69
CA VAL A 254 -6.75 -14.69 13.51
C VAL A 254 -7.40 -13.47 14.18
N TYR A 255 -8.29 -12.76 13.48
CA TYR A 255 -8.95 -11.56 14.00
C TYR A 255 -9.99 -11.87 15.08
N GLY A 256 -10.77 -12.95 14.92
CA GLY A 256 -11.72 -13.40 15.95
C GLY A 256 -11.01 -13.87 17.22
N MET A 257 -9.92 -14.64 17.08
CA MET A 257 -9.12 -15.08 18.22
C MET A 257 -8.39 -13.91 18.92
N LEU A 258 -7.88 -12.94 18.16
CA LEU A 258 -7.31 -11.72 18.74
C LEU A 258 -8.39 -10.87 19.46
N ALA A 259 -9.60 -10.77 18.93
CA ALA A 259 -10.70 -10.11 19.65
C ALA A 259 -11.01 -10.83 20.97
N GLY A 260 -11.02 -12.17 20.98
CA GLY A 260 -11.13 -12.99 22.18
C GLY A 260 -10.04 -12.71 23.22
N LEU A 261 -8.80 -12.49 22.78
CA LEU A 261 -7.70 -12.11 23.67
C LEU A 261 -7.99 -10.82 24.46
N TRP A 262 -8.61 -9.82 23.83
CA TRP A 262 -9.05 -8.58 24.49
C TRP A 262 -10.20 -8.80 25.48
N ARG A 263 -10.92 -9.92 25.39
CA ARG A 263 -11.91 -10.37 26.39
C ARG A 263 -11.30 -11.24 27.49
N GLY A 264 -10.01 -11.56 27.40
CA GLY A 264 -9.31 -12.46 28.33
C GLY A 264 -9.45 -13.93 27.95
N GLU A 265 -9.96 -14.23 26.76
CA GLU A 265 -10.11 -15.59 26.22
C GLU A 265 -8.86 -15.94 25.41
N VAL A 266 -8.01 -16.81 25.96
CA VAL A 266 -6.78 -17.24 25.27
C VAL A 266 -7.05 -18.50 24.45
N ASP A 267 -7.14 -18.37 23.13
CA ASP A 267 -7.18 -19.53 22.23
C ASP A 267 -5.77 -20.09 22.02
N VAL A 268 -5.61 -21.39 22.28
CA VAL A 268 -4.34 -22.12 22.12
C VAL A 268 -3.86 -22.17 20.66
N ARG A 269 -4.77 -22.03 19.68
CA ARG A 269 -4.48 -22.05 18.25
C ARG A 269 -3.91 -20.72 17.75
N LEU A 270 -4.18 -19.61 18.44
CA LEU A 270 -3.76 -18.26 18.02
C LEU A 270 -2.27 -18.19 17.74
N ARG A 271 -1.46 -18.78 18.64
CA ARG A 271 -0.01 -18.85 18.49
C ARG A 271 0.42 -19.45 17.14
N GLY A 272 -0.26 -20.50 16.68
CA GLY A 272 0.07 -21.18 15.43
C GLY A 272 -0.31 -20.40 14.17
N GLN A 273 -1.18 -19.40 14.27
CA GLN A 273 -1.59 -18.54 13.14
C GLN A 273 -0.77 -17.25 13.04
N LEU A 274 -0.01 -16.89 14.08
CA LEU A 274 0.81 -15.69 14.09
C LEU A 274 2.20 -15.94 13.48
N PRO A 275 2.81 -14.94 12.82
CA PRO A 275 4.22 -15.01 12.45
C PRO A 275 5.14 -14.99 13.68
N VAL A 276 6.40 -15.40 13.51
CA VAL A 276 7.36 -15.64 14.61
C VAL A 276 7.57 -14.42 15.51
N GLU A 277 7.60 -13.22 14.93
CA GLU A 277 7.75 -11.97 15.68
C GLU A 277 6.56 -11.72 16.61
N GLN A 278 5.33 -11.85 16.08
CA GLN A 278 4.09 -11.69 16.84
C GLN A 278 3.89 -12.82 17.86
N GLN A 279 4.35 -14.04 17.58
CA GLN A 279 4.38 -15.14 18.56
C GLN A 279 5.22 -14.77 19.79
N THR A 280 6.38 -14.14 19.56
CA THR A 280 7.26 -13.70 20.65
C THR A 280 6.61 -12.61 21.49
N LEU A 281 5.91 -11.66 20.85
CA LEU A 281 5.14 -10.64 21.56
C LEU A 281 4.01 -11.27 22.40
N LEU A 282 3.26 -12.21 21.82
CA LEU A 282 2.20 -12.94 22.55
C LEU A 282 2.76 -13.69 23.77
N ASP A 283 3.91 -14.35 23.64
CA ASP A 283 4.58 -15.01 24.77
C ASP A 283 4.98 -14.04 25.87
N GLN A 284 5.55 -12.88 25.49
CA GLN A 284 5.92 -11.84 26.44
C GLN A 284 4.69 -11.29 27.16
N MET A 285 3.57 -11.12 26.46
CA MET A 285 2.30 -10.71 27.06
C MET A 285 1.78 -11.74 28.07
N GLN A 286 1.76 -13.02 27.68
CA GLN A 286 1.29 -14.12 28.54
C GLN A 286 2.20 -14.35 29.75
N HIS A 287 3.52 -14.36 29.54
CA HIS A 287 4.49 -14.47 30.62
C HIS A 287 4.37 -13.27 31.57
N GLY A 288 4.27 -12.06 31.02
CA GLY A 288 4.10 -10.86 31.82
C GLY A 288 2.83 -10.87 32.66
N ALA A 289 1.73 -11.46 32.18
CA ALA A 289 0.50 -11.64 32.95
C ALA A 289 0.68 -12.61 34.15
N GLN A 290 1.62 -13.54 34.08
CA GLN A 290 1.94 -14.44 35.21
C GLN A 290 2.79 -13.73 36.28
N VAL A 291 3.73 -12.88 35.86
CA VAL A 291 4.67 -12.20 36.78
C VAL A 291 4.24 -10.78 37.16
N GLY A 292 3.23 -10.22 36.49
CA GLY A 292 2.77 -8.84 36.65
C GLY A 292 3.79 -7.81 36.17
N ARG A 293 4.59 -8.12 35.15
CA ARG A 293 5.63 -7.23 34.58
C ARG A 293 5.82 -7.52 33.09
N TRP A 294 5.94 -6.47 32.28
CA TRP A 294 6.11 -6.57 30.84
C TRP A 294 7.32 -5.75 30.36
N PRO A 295 7.88 -6.09 29.19
CA PRO A 295 8.79 -5.21 28.45
C PRO A 295 8.20 -3.81 28.26
N GLN A 296 9.08 -2.81 28.23
CA GLN A 296 8.67 -1.40 28.18
C GLN A 296 7.95 -1.07 26.87
N GLU A 297 8.30 -1.76 25.78
CA GLU A 297 7.67 -1.59 24.47
C GLU A 297 6.19 -1.95 24.50
N LEU A 298 5.80 -3.00 25.23
CA LEU A 298 4.39 -3.40 25.38
C LEU A 298 3.62 -2.45 26.30
N ILE A 299 4.27 -1.96 27.36
CA ILE A 299 3.64 -1.05 28.32
C ILE A 299 3.41 0.33 27.71
N ASN A 300 4.32 0.80 26.85
CA ASN A 300 4.20 2.11 26.21
C ASN A 300 3.15 2.11 25.08
N ASP A 301 2.71 0.95 24.59
CA ASP A 301 1.61 0.85 23.63
C ASP A 301 0.27 0.82 24.38
N HIS A 302 -0.36 2.00 24.50
CA HIS A 302 -1.64 2.17 25.20
C HIS A 302 -2.78 1.35 24.58
N ALA A 303 -2.71 1.03 23.28
CA ALA A 303 -3.71 0.23 22.59
C ALA A 303 -3.64 -1.27 22.94
N LEU A 304 -2.56 -1.71 23.61
CA LEU A 304 -2.45 -3.06 24.19
C LEU A 304 -2.99 -3.16 25.62
N TRP A 305 -3.22 -2.05 26.33
CA TRP A 305 -3.56 -2.08 27.75
C TRP A 305 -4.84 -2.87 28.05
N GLY A 306 -5.83 -2.81 27.15
CA GLY A 306 -7.04 -3.63 27.24
C GLY A 306 -6.72 -5.13 27.28
N ALA A 307 -5.90 -5.62 26.33
CA ALA A 307 -5.48 -7.02 26.30
C ALA A 307 -4.63 -7.40 27.52
N LEU A 308 -3.65 -6.56 27.89
CA LEU A 308 -2.79 -6.81 29.06
C LEU A 308 -3.62 -6.93 30.35
N ALA A 309 -4.60 -6.04 30.52
CA ALA A 309 -5.51 -6.05 31.66
C ALA A 309 -6.46 -7.25 31.65
N ALA A 310 -6.92 -7.68 30.48
CA ALA A 310 -7.78 -8.85 30.34
C ALA A 310 -7.05 -10.16 30.68
N LEU A 311 -5.77 -10.27 30.29
CA LEU A 311 -4.91 -11.40 30.61
C LEU A 311 -4.50 -11.45 32.09
N TRP A 312 -4.36 -10.29 32.73
CA TRP A 312 -3.79 -10.20 34.07
C TRP A 312 -4.84 -10.06 35.17
N THR A 313 -4.95 -11.10 35.98
CA THR A 313 -5.72 -11.08 37.24
C THR A 313 -4.78 -10.99 38.44
N PRO A 314 -4.54 -9.79 38.99
CA PRO A 314 -3.61 -9.61 40.11
C PRO A 314 -4.14 -10.29 41.39
N SER A 315 -3.30 -11.13 42.01
CA SER A 315 -3.60 -11.76 43.29
C SER A 315 -3.30 -10.83 44.48
N GLU A 316 -2.25 -10.03 44.34
CA GLU A 316 -1.72 -9.07 45.32
C GLU A 316 -1.91 -7.61 44.86
N ALA A 317 -1.58 -6.66 45.75
CA ALA A 317 -1.61 -5.24 45.41
C ALA A 317 -0.53 -4.92 44.35
N ILE A 318 -0.94 -4.17 43.32
CA ILE A 318 -0.09 -3.78 42.21
C ILE A 318 0.85 -2.67 42.67
N GLU A 319 2.13 -2.83 42.36
CA GLU A 319 3.15 -1.78 42.53
C GLU A 319 2.97 -0.71 41.45
N ALA A 320 2.16 0.31 41.77
CA ALA A 320 1.75 1.35 40.83
C ALA A 320 2.94 2.15 40.25
N LYS A 321 4.02 2.34 41.02
CA LYS A 321 5.21 3.09 40.59
C LYS A 321 5.98 2.47 39.41
N LEU A 322 5.70 1.22 39.05
CA LEU A 322 6.44 0.53 37.99
C LEU A 322 6.23 1.18 36.63
N SER A 323 4.99 1.56 36.30
CA SER A 323 4.67 2.29 35.07
C SER A 323 3.25 2.88 35.13
N GLU A 324 2.93 3.71 34.13
CA GLU A 324 1.60 4.27 33.93
C GLU A 324 0.52 3.18 33.84
N PHE A 325 0.77 2.11 33.07
CA PHE A 325 -0.13 0.94 32.99
C PHE A 325 -0.42 0.33 34.36
N HIS A 326 0.60 0.14 35.20
CA HIS A 326 0.43 -0.44 36.53
C HIS A 326 -0.36 0.50 37.45
N THR A 327 -0.19 1.81 37.28
CA THR A 327 -0.97 2.80 38.01
C THR A 327 -2.44 2.79 37.58
N TRP A 328 -2.72 2.86 36.29
CA TRP A 328 -4.08 2.77 35.73
C TRP A 328 -4.78 1.47 36.15
N ARG A 329 -4.09 0.32 35.99
CA ARG A 329 -4.63 -0.99 36.40
C ARG A 329 -4.84 -1.07 37.92
N GLY A 330 -3.91 -0.51 38.70
CA GLY A 330 -4.03 -0.42 40.16
C GLY A 330 -5.23 0.40 40.59
N LEU A 331 -5.49 1.52 39.93
CA LEU A 331 -6.64 2.40 40.17
C LEU A 331 -7.96 1.67 39.88
N TYR A 332 -8.08 1.01 38.73
CA TYR A 332 -9.24 0.17 38.41
C TYR A 332 -9.46 -0.96 39.42
N VAL A 333 -8.40 -1.70 39.79
CA VAL A 333 -8.48 -2.80 40.76
C VAL A 333 -8.86 -2.30 42.16
N CYS A 334 -8.38 -1.12 42.57
CA CYS A 334 -8.77 -0.48 43.82
C CYS A 334 -10.27 -0.21 43.84
N TYR A 335 -10.81 0.40 42.78
CA TYR A 335 -12.22 0.67 42.64
C TYR A 335 -13.07 -0.60 42.63
N LEU A 336 -12.67 -1.63 41.88
CA LEU A 336 -13.34 -2.94 41.91
C LEU A 336 -13.38 -3.54 43.33
N HIS A 337 -12.28 -3.43 44.09
CA HIS A 337 -12.27 -3.88 45.48
C HIS A 337 -13.18 -3.04 46.39
N ILE A 338 -13.32 -1.74 46.15
CA ILE A 338 -14.29 -0.87 46.82
C ILE A 338 -15.72 -1.32 46.51
N LEU A 339 -16.04 -1.54 45.23
CA LEU A 339 -17.35 -2.00 44.76
C LEU A 339 -17.75 -3.35 45.38
N VAL A 340 -16.85 -4.33 45.37
CA VAL A 340 -17.12 -5.66 45.94
C VAL A 340 -17.12 -5.65 47.48
N GLY A 341 -16.71 -4.55 48.11
CA GLY A 341 -16.60 -4.39 49.56
C GLY A 341 -15.38 -5.07 50.18
N ASN A 342 -14.36 -5.38 49.39
CA ASN A 342 -13.09 -5.94 49.87
C ASN A 342 -12.13 -4.83 50.32
N PHE A 343 -12.50 -4.14 51.39
CA PHE A 343 -11.78 -2.96 51.87
C PHE A 343 -10.34 -3.25 52.31
N LYS A 344 -10.02 -4.48 52.73
CA LYS A 344 -8.65 -4.85 53.09
C LYS A 344 -7.73 -4.79 51.87
N LYS A 345 -8.17 -5.36 50.74
CA LYS A 345 -7.41 -5.29 49.48
C LYS A 345 -7.42 -3.89 48.88
N ALA A 346 -8.56 -3.19 48.94
CA ALA A 346 -8.64 -1.80 48.49
C ALA A 346 -7.64 -0.88 49.25
N SER A 347 -7.53 -1.05 50.57
CA SER A 347 -6.59 -0.27 51.40
C SER A 347 -5.12 -0.59 51.05
N ALA A 348 -4.77 -1.86 50.86
CA ALA A 348 -3.42 -2.22 50.42
C ALA A 348 -3.07 -1.64 49.04
N GLN A 349 -4.05 -1.60 48.12
CA GLN A 349 -3.86 -1.01 46.79
C GLN A 349 -3.76 0.53 46.84
N ILE A 350 -4.57 1.19 47.67
CA ILE A 350 -4.57 2.66 47.74
C ILE A 350 -3.29 3.21 48.34
N GLU A 351 -2.67 2.50 49.28
CA GLU A 351 -1.35 2.86 49.81
C GLU A 351 -0.31 2.94 48.68
N LYS A 352 -0.27 1.93 47.79
CA LYS A 352 0.61 1.91 46.61
C LYS A 352 0.31 3.03 45.61
N LEU A 353 -0.97 3.34 45.41
CA LEU A 353 -1.39 4.43 44.53
C LEU A 353 -1.04 5.81 45.09
N LEU A 354 -1.23 6.04 46.39
CA LEU A 354 -0.85 7.29 47.06
C LEU A 354 0.66 7.50 47.03
N GLU A 355 1.43 6.43 47.20
CA GLU A 355 2.87 6.49 47.02
C GLU A 355 3.27 6.84 45.56
N ALA A 356 2.55 6.30 44.56
CA ALA A 356 2.76 6.63 43.15
C ALA A 356 2.36 8.09 42.85
N ALA A 357 1.26 8.59 43.41
CA ALA A 357 0.82 9.98 43.27
C ALA A 357 1.82 11.00 43.85
N ALA A 358 2.58 10.61 44.88
CA ALA A 358 3.65 11.44 45.44
C ALA A 358 4.97 11.35 44.65
N THR A 359 5.06 10.47 43.63
CA THR A 359 6.29 10.21 42.88
C THR A 359 6.37 11.10 41.64
N LYS A 360 7.57 11.63 41.38
CA LYS A 360 7.89 12.33 40.14
C LYS A 360 8.58 11.38 39.17
N ASP A 361 8.30 11.55 37.89
CA ASP A 361 8.97 10.85 36.81
C ASP A 361 10.45 11.27 36.68
N GLN A 362 11.13 10.62 35.74
CA GLN A 362 12.56 10.83 35.46
C GLN A 362 12.88 12.24 34.93
N HIS A 363 11.86 12.93 34.41
CA HIS A 363 11.94 14.27 33.81
C HIS A 363 11.44 15.37 34.77
N GLY A 364 11.08 15.00 36.01
CA GLY A 364 10.58 15.91 37.04
C GLY A 364 9.08 16.23 36.93
N GLY A 365 8.37 15.63 35.97
CA GLY A 365 6.91 15.63 35.86
C GLY A 365 6.26 14.72 36.89
N TRP A 366 4.95 14.83 37.09
CA TRP A 366 4.21 13.91 37.95
C TRP A 366 3.89 12.62 37.19
N LEU A 367 3.95 11.47 37.89
CA LEU A 367 3.62 10.17 37.28
C LEU A 367 2.14 10.07 36.86
N LEU A 368 1.27 10.81 37.56
CA LEU A 368 -0.17 10.83 37.33
C LEU A 368 -0.59 12.14 36.68
N ASP A 369 -1.56 12.05 35.77
CA ASP A 369 -2.32 13.22 35.36
C ASP A 369 -3.22 13.74 36.49
N GLN A 370 -3.78 14.94 36.30
CA GLN A 370 -4.57 15.61 37.34
C GLN A 370 -5.83 14.81 37.73
N CYS A 371 -6.50 14.19 36.75
CA CYS A 371 -7.71 13.41 36.97
C CYS A 371 -7.41 12.17 37.83
N SER A 372 -6.35 11.43 37.51
CA SER A 372 -5.94 10.22 38.24
C SER A 372 -5.42 10.57 39.61
N PHE A 373 -4.68 11.68 39.73
CA PHE A 373 -4.26 12.20 41.03
C PHE A 373 -5.47 12.49 41.93
N ALA A 374 -6.48 13.17 41.41
CA ALA A 374 -7.72 13.47 42.14
C ALA A 374 -8.47 12.22 42.56
N GLU A 375 -8.61 11.24 41.66
CA GLU A 375 -9.32 9.99 41.93
C GLU A 375 -8.59 9.13 42.99
N VAL A 376 -7.26 9.04 42.95
CA VAL A 376 -6.48 8.36 43.99
C VAL A 376 -6.70 9.00 45.36
N HIS A 377 -6.69 10.33 45.44
CA HIS A 377 -6.94 11.04 46.70
C HIS A 377 -8.39 10.86 47.18
N ASN A 378 -9.35 10.84 46.26
CA ASN A 378 -10.76 10.60 46.56
C ASN A 378 -11.02 9.19 47.12
N MET A 379 -10.49 8.15 46.46
CA MET A 379 -10.55 6.77 46.95
C MET A 379 -9.83 6.62 48.30
N GLY A 380 -8.67 7.27 48.48
CA GLY A 380 -7.94 7.29 49.75
C GLY A 380 -8.76 7.91 50.88
N ALA A 381 -9.41 9.05 50.62
CA ALA A 381 -10.29 9.71 51.57
C ALA A 381 -11.54 8.88 51.90
N TYR A 382 -12.09 8.17 50.92
CA TYR A 382 -13.19 7.22 51.14
C TYR A 382 -12.78 6.10 52.10
N LEU A 383 -11.64 5.46 51.85
CA LEU A 383 -11.14 4.35 52.67
C LEU A 383 -10.71 4.78 54.08
N ALA A 384 -10.16 5.98 54.25
CA ALA A 384 -9.79 6.54 55.55
C ALA A 384 -11.00 6.70 56.50
N GLN A 385 -12.21 6.91 55.97
CA GLN A 385 -13.43 7.01 56.78
C GLN A 385 -13.75 5.70 57.51
N ARG A 386 -13.37 4.55 56.97
CA ARG A 386 -13.59 3.23 57.59
C ARG A 386 -12.93 3.11 58.96
N ASN A 387 -11.71 3.61 59.08
CA ASN A 387 -10.93 3.61 60.32
C ASN A 387 -11.18 4.87 61.17
N ASN A 388 -12.12 5.73 60.75
CA ASN A 388 -12.40 7.02 61.37
C ASN A 388 -11.18 7.99 61.35
N GLU A 389 -10.31 7.86 60.35
CA GLU A 389 -9.14 8.72 60.11
C GLU A 389 -9.56 10.00 59.36
N LEU A 390 -10.50 10.76 59.92
CA LEU A 390 -11.13 11.90 59.24
C LEU A 390 -10.15 13.02 58.90
N GLU A 391 -9.12 13.24 59.72
CA GLU A 391 -8.09 14.24 59.46
C GLU A 391 -7.22 13.88 58.24
N LEU A 392 -6.93 12.58 58.05
CA LEU A 392 -6.25 12.12 56.84
C LEU A 392 -7.13 12.33 55.61
N ALA A 393 -8.42 11.98 55.70
CA ALA A 393 -9.36 12.15 54.61
C ALA A 393 -9.55 13.62 54.21
N ILE A 394 -9.64 14.53 55.21
CA ILE A 394 -9.67 15.98 54.98
C ILE A 394 -8.37 16.44 54.32
N LYS A 395 -7.21 15.97 54.77
CA LYS A 395 -5.91 16.33 54.18
C LYS A 395 -5.85 15.93 52.71
N LEU A 396 -6.24 14.69 52.38
CA LEU A 396 -6.21 14.17 51.00
C LEU A 396 -7.12 14.98 50.07
N LEU A 397 -8.34 15.28 50.50
CA LEU A 397 -9.29 16.05 49.68
C LEU A 397 -9.06 17.56 49.71
N SER A 398 -8.23 18.11 50.60
CA SER A 398 -7.95 19.56 50.66
C SER A 398 -6.78 19.97 49.76
N ASP A 399 -6.15 19.04 49.05
CA ASP A 399 -5.14 19.34 48.05
C ASP A 399 -5.73 20.21 46.93
N LYS A 400 -4.97 21.18 46.44
CA LYS A 400 -5.47 22.16 45.47
C LYS A 400 -5.91 21.52 44.15
N ASP A 401 -5.17 20.50 43.73
CA ASP A 401 -5.43 19.83 42.46
C ASP A 401 -6.68 18.93 42.55
N VAL A 402 -7.00 18.46 43.77
CA VAL A 402 -8.20 17.66 44.08
C VAL A 402 -9.42 18.55 44.27
N VAL A 403 -9.32 19.64 45.04
CA VAL A 403 -10.43 20.56 45.35
C VAL A 403 -10.98 21.27 44.10
N SER A 404 -10.18 21.33 43.03
CA SER A 404 -10.62 21.89 41.76
C SER A 404 -11.78 21.09 41.11
N ASP A 405 -11.93 19.81 41.45
CA ASP A 405 -13.07 18.98 41.07
C ASP A 405 -14.28 19.24 41.99
N GLU A 406 -15.45 19.49 41.38
CA GLU A 406 -16.67 19.84 42.11
C GLU A 406 -17.16 18.71 43.02
N THR A 407 -17.09 17.46 42.53
CA THR A 407 -17.51 16.27 43.28
C THR A 407 -16.56 16.01 44.45
N ALA A 408 -15.26 16.18 44.25
CA ALA A 408 -14.28 16.08 45.33
C ALA A 408 -14.47 17.17 46.40
N ALA A 409 -14.81 18.40 46.00
CA ALA A 409 -15.13 19.48 46.93
C ALA A 409 -16.40 19.21 47.75
N GLN A 410 -17.43 18.61 47.14
CA GLN A 410 -18.64 18.16 47.83
C GLN A 410 -18.32 17.03 48.83
N ASN A 411 -17.51 16.05 48.41
CA ASN A 411 -17.01 14.98 49.26
C ASN A 411 -16.24 15.54 50.48
N LEU A 412 -15.41 16.56 50.29
CA LEU A 412 -14.69 17.24 51.37
C LEU A 412 -15.66 17.89 52.37
N ALA A 413 -16.71 18.55 51.90
CA ALA A 413 -17.73 19.15 52.75
C ALA A 413 -18.46 18.10 53.61
N LEU A 414 -18.76 16.93 53.04
CA LEU A 414 -19.36 15.80 53.76
C LEU A 414 -18.45 15.29 54.89
N ILE A 415 -17.15 15.15 54.63
CA ILE A 415 -16.20 14.69 55.66
C ILE A 415 -16.05 15.74 56.77
N ARG A 416 -15.98 17.04 56.44
CA ARG A 416 -15.92 18.12 57.44
C ARG A 416 -17.15 18.13 58.33
N LYS A 417 -18.35 18.00 57.76
CA LYS A 417 -19.60 17.86 58.51
C LYS A 417 -19.56 16.62 59.41
N ARG A 418 -19.11 15.47 58.90
CA ARG A 418 -18.96 14.23 59.68
C ARG A 418 -18.02 14.39 60.87
N ARG A 419 -16.93 15.17 60.71
CA ARG A 419 -15.99 15.47 61.80
C ARG A 419 -16.66 16.26 62.92
N GLU A 420 -17.49 17.24 62.58
CA GLU A 420 -18.23 18.09 63.52
C GLU A 420 -19.34 17.32 64.26
N THR A 421 -19.89 16.27 63.65
CA THR A 421 -20.89 15.40 64.29
C THR A 421 -20.27 14.50 65.37
N LEU A 422 -20.95 14.39 66.52
CA LEU A 422 -20.60 13.46 67.60
C LEU A 422 -20.58 12.01 67.10
N VAL A 423 -19.63 11.20 67.58
CA VAL A 423 -19.40 9.83 67.09
C VAL A 423 -20.67 8.98 67.09
N ASN A 424 -21.52 9.09 68.12
CA ASN A 424 -22.75 8.31 68.25
C ASN A 424 -23.87 8.76 67.30
N ASP A 425 -23.82 10.01 66.83
CA ASP A 425 -24.82 10.60 65.94
C ASP A 425 -24.39 10.52 64.46
N ARG A 426 -23.22 9.96 64.18
CA ARG A 426 -22.72 9.79 62.81
C ARG A 426 -23.51 8.70 62.09
N GLU A 427 -23.94 9.02 60.89
CA GLU A 427 -24.43 8.01 59.97
C GLU A 427 -23.32 7.04 59.54
N ASP A 428 -23.72 5.92 58.94
CA ASP A 428 -22.80 4.97 58.33
C ASP A 428 -21.95 5.65 57.26
N TRP A 429 -20.64 5.41 57.29
CA TRP A 429 -19.67 6.10 56.43
C TRP A 429 -19.76 5.65 54.96
N GLN A 430 -20.17 4.41 54.74
CA GLN A 430 -20.18 3.81 53.41
C GLN A 430 -21.24 4.49 52.52
N ASN A 431 -20.92 4.76 51.26
CA ASN A 431 -21.93 5.15 50.29
C ASN A 431 -22.91 3.97 50.11
N PRO A 432 -24.24 4.19 50.22
CA PRO A 432 -25.20 3.10 50.17
C PRO A 432 -25.28 2.41 48.79
N TYR A 433 -24.96 3.06 47.68
CA TYR A 433 -24.83 2.42 46.36
C TYR A 433 -23.64 1.45 46.33
N LEU A 434 -22.47 1.90 46.81
CA LEU A 434 -21.28 1.05 46.91
C LEU A 434 -21.50 -0.13 47.90
N ALA A 435 -22.33 0.05 48.92
CA ALA A 435 -22.73 -1.04 49.81
C ALA A 435 -23.58 -2.12 49.14
N LEU A 436 -24.25 -1.78 48.02
CA LEU A 436 -24.95 -2.70 47.14
C LEU A 436 -24.08 -3.17 45.95
N GLY A 437 -22.82 -2.76 45.91
CA GLY A 437 -21.89 -3.06 44.81
C GLY A 437 -22.25 -2.39 43.49
N LEU A 438 -22.85 -1.20 43.55
CA LEU A 438 -23.22 -0.38 42.39
C LEU A 438 -22.46 0.93 42.38
N ALA A 439 -22.29 1.49 41.19
CA ALA A 439 -21.82 2.86 41.03
C ALA A 439 -22.78 3.86 41.70
N HIS A 440 -22.27 5.02 42.08
CA HIS A 440 -23.08 6.06 42.71
C HIS A 440 -24.18 6.54 41.75
N GLY A 441 -25.43 6.55 42.21
CA GLY A 441 -26.56 7.07 41.43
C GLY A 441 -27.22 6.05 40.49
N ASP A 442 -26.80 4.78 40.53
CA ASP A 442 -27.38 3.72 39.72
C ASP A 442 -28.92 3.58 39.93
N PRO A 443 -29.73 3.68 38.85
CA PRO A 443 -31.19 3.67 38.96
C PRO A 443 -31.76 2.30 39.39
N ASP A 444 -31.04 1.21 39.15
CA ASP A 444 -31.52 -0.16 39.31
C ASP A 444 -31.17 -0.76 40.68
N TRP A 445 -30.81 0.09 41.64
CA TRP A 445 -30.41 -0.32 42.99
C TRP A 445 -31.45 -1.20 43.71
N LYS A 446 -32.74 -1.03 43.42
CA LYS A 446 -33.82 -1.87 43.99
C LYS A 446 -33.75 -3.31 43.53
N GLU A 447 -33.37 -3.54 42.28
CA GLU A 447 -33.26 -4.87 41.70
C GLU A 447 -32.02 -5.58 42.25
N GLN A 448 -30.89 -4.87 42.28
CA GLN A 448 -29.65 -5.36 42.86
C GLN A 448 -29.81 -5.72 44.34
N TYR A 449 -30.49 -4.88 45.13
CA TYR A 449 -30.83 -5.18 46.52
C TYR A 449 -31.56 -6.53 46.66
N ARG A 450 -32.58 -6.77 45.84
CA ARG A 450 -33.34 -8.03 45.86
C ARG A 450 -32.48 -9.21 45.43
N ALA A 451 -31.58 -9.03 44.46
CA ALA A 451 -30.66 -10.07 44.02
C ALA A 451 -29.65 -10.42 45.12
N LEU A 452 -29.00 -9.41 45.72
CA LEU A 452 -28.04 -9.60 46.81
C LEU A 452 -28.67 -10.28 48.03
N LEU A 453 -29.90 -9.90 48.41
CA LEU A 453 -30.60 -10.56 49.51
C LEU A 453 -30.80 -12.07 49.29
N ARG A 454 -30.94 -12.54 48.04
CA ARG A 454 -31.03 -13.98 47.76
C ARG A 454 -29.67 -14.68 47.94
N ILE A 455 -28.60 -14.01 47.54
CA ILE A 455 -27.23 -14.53 47.58
C ILE A 455 -26.69 -14.57 49.02
N VAL A 456 -27.00 -13.54 49.81
CA VAL A 456 -26.43 -13.34 51.16
C VAL A 456 -27.22 -14.07 52.26
N ARG A 457 -28.25 -14.86 51.89
CA ARG A 457 -29.10 -15.59 52.85
C ARG A 457 -28.27 -16.40 53.84
N GLY A 458 -28.42 -16.06 55.13
CA GLY A 458 -27.74 -16.74 56.23
C GLY A 458 -26.44 -16.07 56.71
N ASN A 459 -25.99 -14.98 56.06
CA ASN A 459 -24.96 -14.09 56.60
C ASN A 459 -25.62 -12.84 57.22
N THR A 460 -25.90 -12.93 58.52
CA THR A 460 -26.64 -11.90 59.28
C THR A 460 -25.98 -10.51 59.25
N GLU A 461 -24.65 -10.45 59.31
CA GLU A 461 -23.92 -9.17 59.27
C GLU A 461 -24.06 -8.48 57.92
N ARG A 462 -23.90 -9.24 56.83
CA ARG A 462 -23.96 -8.71 55.47
C ARG A 462 -25.40 -8.39 55.06
N GLU A 463 -26.38 -9.18 55.49
CA GLU A 463 -27.80 -8.82 55.36
C GLU A 463 -28.13 -7.51 56.10
N ALA A 464 -27.63 -7.33 57.32
CA ALA A 464 -27.86 -6.10 58.08
C ALA A 464 -27.23 -4.87 57.40
N ALA A 465 -26.04 -5.01 56.80
CA ALA A 465 -25.39 -3.94 56.05
C ALA A 465 -26.20 -3.54 54.80
N ILE A 466 -26.63 -4.52 54.01
CA ILE A 466 -27.45 -4.31 52.80
C ILE A 466 -28.79 -3.66 53.15
N ASN A 467 -29.46 -4.11 54.23
CA ASN A 467 -30.70 -3.49 54.70
C ASN A 467 -30.52 -2.09 55.29
N ARG A 468 -29.34 -1.74 55.81
CA ARG A 468 -29.03 -0.35 56.19
C ARG A 468 -28.88 0.53 54.96
N ALA A 469 -28.13 0.08 53.95
CA ALA A 469 -27.94 0.80 52.70
C ALA A 469 -29.28 1.08 51.99
N GLU A 470 -30.14 0.06 51.89
CA GLU A 470 -31.47 0.21 51.30
C GLU A 470 -32.33 1.25 52.03
N ARG A 471 -32.36 1.22 53.37
CA ARG A 471 -33.12 2.19 54.16
C ARG A 471 -32.61 3.61 53.98
N ARG A 472 -31.30 3.78 53.81
CA ARG A 472 -30.69 5.10 53.51
C ARG A 472 -31.12 5.60 52.13
N LEU A 473 -31.10 4.74 51.12
CA LEU A 473 -31.55 5.11 49.77
C LEU A 473 -33.04 5.46 49.74
N ARG A 474 -33.90 4.74 50.47
CA ARG A 474 -35.33 5.07 50.55
C ARG A 474 -35.63 6.39 51.25
N ARG A 475 -34.78 6.80 52.18
CA ARG A 475 -34.92 8.05 52.95
C ARG A 475 -34.24 9.23 52.26
N ALA A 476 -33.40 8.97 51.27
CA ALA A 476 -32.70 10.00 50.53
C ALA A 476 -33.70 10.89 49.79
N THR A 477 -33.58 12.19 50.02
CA THR A 477 -34.25 13.23 49.25
C THR A 477 -33.30 13.76 48.17
N SER A 478 -33.78 14.65 47.30
CA SER A 478 -32.94 15.36 46.32
C SER A 478 -31.79 16.17 46.94
N GLU A 479 -31.88 16.48 48.23
CA GLU A 479 -30.85 17.22 48.97
C GLU A 479 -29.88 16.30 49.73
N THR A 480 -30.13 14.98 49.75
CA THR A 480 -29.27 14.04 50.46
C THR A 480 -28.03 13.74 49.63
N GLN A 481 -26.87 14.20 50.09
CA GLN A 481 -25.58 13.97 49.45
C GLN A 481 -24.86 12.78 50.08
N PHE A 482 -24.34 11.88 49.23
CA PHE A 482 -23.49 10.77 49.64
C PHE A 482 -22.08 10.97 49.08
N PHE A 483 -21.08 10.35 49.72
CA PHE A 483 -19.72 10.38 49.22
C PHE A 483 -19.61 9.65 47.87
N VAL A 484 -19.10 10.30 46.83
CA VAL A 484 -19.06 9.77 45.46
C VAL A 484 -17.69 9.16 45.14
N VAL A 485 -17.69 7.91 44.67
CA VAL A 485 -16.53 7.21 44.10
C VAL A 485 -17.05 6.36 42.93
N PRO A 486 -16.47 6.46 41.72
CA PRO A 486 -15.36 7.35 41.34
C PRO A 486 -15.83 8.80 41.13
N LEU A 487 -14.89 9.73 40.96
CA LEU A 487 -15.17 11.10 40.48
C LEU A 487 -15.59 11.11 39.01
N SER A 488 -14.96 10.27 38.18
CA SER A 488 -15.31 10.03 36.77
C SER A 488 -15.14 8.55 36.44
N GLU A 489 -16.07 7.97 35.69
CA GLU A 489 -15.96 6.57 35.25
C GLU A 489 -14.98 6.39 34.08
N ASP A 490 -14.79 7.43 33.26
CA ASP A 490 -13.96 7.39 32.06
C ASP A 490 -12.49 7.09 32.36
N ILE A 491 -12.04 7.39 33.59
CA ILE A 491 -10.66 7.17 34.04
C ILE A 491 -10.28 5.68 34.11
N PHE A 492 -11.27 4.80 34.15
CA PHE A 492 -11.07 3.36 34.17
C PHE A 492 -11.03 2.75 32.78
N LEU A 493 -11.41 3.51 31.74
CA LEU A 493 -11.30 3.07 30.36
C LEU A 493 -9.82 3.06 29.94
N PRO A 494 -9.41 2.13 29.06
CA PRO A 494 -8.07 2.19 28.47
C PRO A 494 -7.86 3.53 27.74
N PRO A 495 -6.64 4.11 27.75
CA PRO A 495 -6.40 5.43 27.15
C PRO A 495 -6.50 5.51 25.62
N SER A 496 -6.76 4.40 24.93
CA SER A 496 -6.83 4.32 23.47
C SER A 496 -8.17 3.74 23.04
N ASP A 497 -8.81 4.42 22.09
CA ASP A 497 -10.09 4.00 21.50
C ASP A 497 -9.94 2.81 20.53
N GLY A 498 -8.72 2.53 20.07
CA GLY A 498 -8.41 1.47 19.09
C GLY A 498 -7.57 0.33 19.65
N ARG A 499 -7.49 -0.77 18.92
CA ARG A 499 -6.59 -1.90 19.23
C ARG A 499 -5.25 -1.73 18.53
N SER A 500 -4.19 -2.21 19.18
CA SER A 500 -2.84 -2.18 18.60
C SER A 500 -2.73 -3.09 17.37
N SER A 501 -1.99 -2.64 16.37
CA SER A 501 -1.60 -3.46 15.22
C SER A 501 -0.42 -4.39 15.51
N ALA A 502 0.22 -4.30 16.67
CA ALA A 502 1.47 -5.01 16.98
C ALA A 502 1.34 -6.54 16.92
N LEU A 503 0.17 -7.08 17.30
CA LEU A 503 -0.11 -8.52 17.23
C LEU A 503 -0.69 -8.97 15.88
N LEU A 504 -1.00 -8.05 14.96
CA LEU A 504 -1.57 -8.43 13.68
C LEU A 504 -0.50 -9.01 12.76
N PRO A 505 -0.85 -10.04 11.96
CA PRO A 505 0.02 -10.46 10.87
C PRO A 505 0.23 -9.31 9.88
N PRO A 506 1.34 -9.33 9.12
CA PRO A 506 1.55 -8.41 8.01
C PRO A 506 0.41 -8.56 7.00
N VAL A 507 0.07 -7.47 6.33
CA VAL A 507 -1.00 -7.48 5.34
C VAL A 507 -0.49 -8.14 4.06
N GLU A 508 -1.16 -9.20 3.63
CA GLU A 508 -0.85 -9.83 2.35
C GLU A 508 -1.41 -8.99 1.18
N PRO A 509 -0.67 -8.86 0.08
CA PRO A 509 -1.20 -8.29 -1.16
C PRO A 509 -2.49 -8.95 -1.64
N LEU A 510 -3.39 -8.16 -2.22
CA LEU A 510 -4.56 -8.71 -2.86
C LEU A 510 -4.16 -9.63 -4.03
N LEU A 511 -4.68 -10.86 -4.04
CA LEU A 511 -4.43 -11.81 -5.11
C LEU A 511 -4.95 -11.29 -6.45
N ARG A 512 -4.30 -11.75 -7.53
CA ARG A 512 -4.73 -11.47 -8.90
C ARG A 512 -6.19 -11.90 -9.11
N ARG A 513 -7.00 -11.02 -9.70
CA ARG A 513 -8.41 -11.27 -10.03
C ARG A 513 -8.68 -11.20 -11.53
N THR A 514 -7.72 -10.72 -12.31
CA THR A 514 -7.79 -10.73 -13.76
C THR A 514 -7.33 -12.07 -14.33
N PRO A 515 -7.83 -12.49 -15.51
CA PRO A 515 -7.26 -13.61 -16.24
C PRO A 515 -5.84 -13.29 -16.74
N ALA A 516 -5.10 -14.31 -17.16
CA ALA A 516 -3.84 -14.13 -17.88
C ALA A 516 -4.07 -13.35 -19.18
N SER A 517 -3.14 -12.44 -19.53
CA SER A 517 -3.29 -11.62 -20.74
C SER A 517 -3.21 -12.47 -22.01
N MET A 518 -4.01 -12.08 -23.00
CA MET A 518 -4.01 -12.65 -24.35
C MET A 518 -3.24 -11.74 -25.31
N SER A 519 -2.91 -12.25 -26.51
CA SER A 519 -2.17 -11.49 -27.54
C SER A 519 -2.85 -10.16 -27.91
N ALA A 520 -4.19 -10.10 -27.84
CA ALA A 520 -4.96 -8.88 -28.08
C ALA A 520 -4.73 -7.81 -27.01
N ASP A 521 -4.44 -8.18 -25.77
CA ASP A 521 -4.23 -7.24 -24.67
C ASP A 521 -2.89 -6.49 -24.80
N PHE A 522 -1.91 -7.10 -25.47
CA PHE A 522 -0.61 -6.51 -25.78
C PHE A 522 -0.61 -5.65 -27.06
N LEU A 523 -1.76 -5.48 -27.72
CA LEU A 523 -1.83 -4.79 -29.02
C LEU A 523 -1.26 -3.38 -28.93
N THR A 524 -1.66 -2.61 -27.91
CA THR A 524 -1.17 -1.23 -27.70
C THR A 524 0.35 -1.16 -27.51
N LEU A 525 0.93 -2.16 -26.83
CA LEU A 525 2.38 -2.26 -26.64
C LEU A 525 3.09 -2.63 -27.94
N ARG A 526 2.53 -3.57 -28.70
CA ARG A 526 3.03 -3.99 -30.02
C ARG A 526 3.01 -2.83 -31.02
N GLU A 527 1.94 -2.03 -31.02
CA GLU A 527 1.80 -0.86 -31.90
C GLU A 527 2.87 0.20 -31.59
N ARG A 528 3.12 0.47 -30.30
CA ARG A 528 4.20 1.39 -29.89
C ARG A 528 5.59 0.89 -30.25
N ALA A 529 5.86 -0.39 -30.03
CA ALA A 529 7.11 -1.01 -30.47
C ALA A 529 7.30 -0.92 -31.99
N ALA A 530 6.20 -1.00 -32.77
CA ALA A 530 6.22 -0.85 -34.21
C ALA A 530 6.49 0.60 -34.67
N GLU A 531 5.99 1.61 -33.98
CA GLU A 531 6.26 3.03 -34.29
C GLU A 531 7.77 3.35 -34.23
N GLU A 532 8.50 2.69 -33.34
CA GLU A 532 9.96 2.86 -33.18
C GLU A 532 10.76 2.31 -34.37
N LEU A 533 10.21 1.36 -35.14
CA LEU A 533 10.90 0.76 -36.30
C LEU A 533 11.27 1.78 -37.37
N LEU A 534 10.50 2.87 -37.51
CA LEU A 534 10.78 3.91 -38.50
C LEU A 534 12.03 4.73 -38.16
N ALA A 535 12.50 4.70 -36.91
CA ALA A 535 13.74 5.35 -36.50
C ALA A 535 14.99 4.56 -36.94
N GLU A 536 14.85 3.25 -37.16
CA GLU A 536 15.90 2.33 -37.63
C GLU A 536 16.13 2.39 -39.15
N PHE A 537 15.39 3.26 -39.85
CA PHE A 537 15.46 3.40 -41.30
C PHE A 537 16.58 4.36 -41.72
N HIS A 538 17.46 3.91 -42.61
CA HIS A 538 18.64 4.64 -43.07
C HIS A 538 18.54 5.04 -44.55
N VAL A 539 19.18 6.17 -44.86
CA VAL A 539 19.24 6.72 -46.23
C VAL A 539 20.31 6.03 -47.09
N SER A 540 21.33 5.48 -46.44
CA SER A 540 22.40 4.69 -47.05
C SER A 540 22.36 3.27 -46.47
N PRO A 541 22.76 2.24 -47.23
CA PRO A 541 22.81 0.87 -46.71
C PRO A 541 23.66 0.79 -45.43
N SER A 542 23.23 0.00 -44.46
CA SER A 542 23.93 -0.13 -43.19
C SER A 542 25.36 -0.64 -43.40
N THR A 543 26.34 0.03 -42.79
CA THR A 543 27.77 -0.28 -42.96
C THR A 543 28.13 -1.71 -42.53
N GLU A 544 27.32 -2.33 -41.66
CA GLU A 544 27.48 -3.73 -41.23
C GLU A 544 27.17 -4.75 -42.35
N LYS A 545 26.30 -4.41 -43.31
CA LYS A 545 25.98 -5.30 -44.46
C LYS A 545 27.02 -5.26 -45.56
N ILE A 546 27.81 -4.19 -45.63
CA ILE A 546 28.90 -4.05 -46.62
C ILE A 546 30.02 -5.06 -46.30
N THR A 547 30.26 -5.34 -45.02
CA THR A 547 31.30 -6.29 -44.57
C THR A 547 30.96 -7.76 -44.81
N ASP A 548 29.68 -8.16 -44.82
CA ASP A 548 29.26 -9.55 -45.09
C ASP A 548 29.17 -9.87 -46.59
N ALA A 549 29.02 -8.85 -47.45
CA ALA A 549 29.00 -9.04 -48.90
C ALA A 549 30.41 -9.09 -49.54
N GLU A 550 31.44 -8.67 -48.80
CA GLU A 550 32.85 -8.72 -49.22
C GLU A 550 33.60 -9.97 -48.70
N GLN A 551 32.95 -10.85 -47.94
CA GLN A 551 33.43 -12.19 -47.54
C GLN A 551 32.70 -13.29 -48.31
#